data_AF-A0A523Q6W6-F1
#
_entry.id   AF-A0A523Q6W6-F1
#
_cell.length_a   1.000
_cell.length_b   1.000
_cell.length_c   1.000
_cell.angle_alpha   90.00
_cell.angle_beta   90.00
_cell.angle_gamma   90.00
#
_symmetry.space_group_name_H-M   'P 1'
#
loop_
_entity.id
_entity.type
_entity.pdbx_description
1 polymer ?
#
loop_
_entity_poly.entity_id
_entity_poly.type
_entity_poly.pdbx_seq_one_letter_code
_entity_poly.pdbx_strand_id
1 'polypeptide(L)'
;MPRALASQRADAEARRQARLEEQRARNEHRLSRQQSSSRQDPPPLSVFDLPPLLSLSTDGRMGRLRFFSVHTVGMAVLGLLMFSFLGIGLLRNSPGAPSVVPVALLGLVAFVWGLRLVVLRLHDLGFSGWWALLMFVAGLNGIFVLALLFWPGNRDENDYGPPVDDARLLPLLLSLVILAVAFAWVSPRH
;
A
#
# COMPACT_ATOMS: atom_id res chain seq x y z
N MET A 1 -37.64 -11.28 -58.70
CA MET A 1 -36.41 -11.66 -57.95
C MET A 1 -36.57 -11.50 -56.43
N PRO A 2 -37.37 -12.33 -55.71
CA PRO A 2 -37.57 -12.18 -54.26
C PRO A 2 -36.74 -13.15 -53.40
N ARG A 3 -36.27 -14.27 -53.96
CA ARG A 3 -35.64 -15.37 -53.19
C ARG A 3 -34.20 -15.07 -52.73
N ALA A 4 -33.44 -14.28 -53.50
CA ALA A 4 -32.04 -13.95 -53.17
C ALA A 4 -31.91 -12.97 -51.98
N LEU A 5 -32.90 -12.10 -51.77
CA LEU A 5 -32.92 -11.18 -50.62
C LEU A 5 -33.33 -11.90 -49.33
N ALA A 6 -34.17 -12.94 -49.43
CA ALA A 6 -34.56 -13.76 -48.29
C ALA A 6 -33.39 -14.59 -47.74
N SER A 7 -32.55 -15.15 -48.62
CA SER A 7 -31.35 -15.90 -48.19
C SER A 7 -30.29 -14.99 -47.55
N GLN A 8 -30.06 -13.79 -48.10
CA GLN A 8 -29.10 -12.84 -47.51
C GLN A 8 -29.52 -12.37 -46.10
N ARG A 9 -30.82 -12.20 -45.85
CA ARG A 9 -31.33 -11.84 -44.52
C ARG A 9 -31.18 -12.97 -43.51
N ALA A 10 -31.46 -14.21 -43.93
CA ALA A 10 -31.27 -15.39 -43.09
C ALA A 10 -29.79 -15.56 -42.69
N ASP A 11 -28.86 -15.37 -43.62
CA ASP A 11 -27.42 -15.43 -43.33
C ASP A 11 -26.96 -14.32 -42.38
N ALA A 12 -27.51 -13.10 -42.54
CA ALA A 12 -27.20 -11.98 -41.66
C ALA A 12 -27.71 -12.20 -40.23
N GLU A 13 -28.90 -12.78 -40.08
CA GLU A 13 -29.51 -13.13 -38.80
C GLU A 13 -28.72 -14.26 -38.10
N ALA A 14 -28.32 -15.30 -38.84
CA ALA A 14 -27.49 -16.39 -38.31
C ALA A 14 -26.14 -15.87 -37.78
N ARG A 15 -25.47 -14.97 -38.51
CA ARG A 15 -24.21 -14.32 -38.05
C ARG A 15 -24.41 -13.41 -36.84
N ARG A 16 -25.61 -12.85 -36.67
CA ARG A 16 -25.94 -12.01 -35.51
C ARG A 16 -26.18 -12.87 -34.28
N GLN A 17 -26.89 -13.99 -34.43
CA GLN A 17 -27.10 -14.96 -33.36
C GLN A 17 -25.79 -15.58 -32.88
N ALA A 18 -24.92 -16.03 -33.79
CA ALA A 18 -23.61 -16.57 -33.44
C ALA A 18 -22.75 -15.58 -32.62
N ARG A 19 -22.76 -14.29 -32.98
CA ARG A 19 -22.04 -13.25 -32.23
C ARG A 19 -22.62 -12.99 -30.84
N LEU A 20 -23.95 -13.05 -30.71
CA LEU A 20 -24.62 -12.89 -29.42
C LEU A 20 -24.36 -14.08 -28.49
N GLU A 21 -24.33 -15.29 -29.04
CA GLU A 21 -23.96 -16.50 -28.31
C GLU A 21 -22.51 -16.46 -27.85
N GLU A 22 -21.58 -16.04 -28.71
CA GLU A 22 -20.18 -15.86 -28.33
C GLU A 22 -20.01 -14.80 -27.23
N GLN A 23 -20.74 -13.68 -27.33
CA GLN A 23 -20.74 -12.65 -26.29
C GLN A 23 -21.33 -13.15 -24.97
N ARG A 24 -22.42 -13.91 -25.02
CA ARG A 24 -23.04 -14.52 -23.82
C ARG A 24 -22.07 -15.50 -23.16
N ALA A 25 -21.48 -16.42 -23.92
CA ALA A 25 -20.50 -17.38 -23.41
C ALA A 25 -19.28 -16.67 -22.79
N ARG A 26 -18.80 -15.60 -23.43
CA ARG A 26 -17.67 -14.80 -22.91
C ARG A 26 -18.05 -14.06 -21.61
N ASN A 27 -19.27 -13.52 -21.53
CA ASN A 27 -19.77 -12.87 -20.33
C ASN A 27 -19.99 -13.86 -19.19
N GLU A 28 -20.57 -15.02 -19.47
CA GLU A 28 -20.78 -16.10 -18.49
C GLU A 28 -19.44 -16.61 -17.95
N HIS A 29 -18.44 -16.81 -18.81
CA HIS A 29 -17.09 -17.20 -18.39
C HIS A 29 -16.40 -16.11 -17.55
N ARG A 30 -16.64 -14.82 -17.86
CA ARG A 30 -16.10 -13.71 -17.06
C ARG A 30 -16.78 -13.63 -15.69
N LEU A 31 -18.11 -13.78 -15.65
CA LEU A 31 -18.90 -13.80 -14.43
C LEU A 31 -18.54 -14.99 -13.54
N SER A 32 -18.31 -16.17 -14.11
CA SER A 32 -17.94 -17.37 -13.35
C SER A 32 -16.55 -17.25 -12.73
N ARG A 33 -15.56 -16.70 -13.46
CA ARG A 33 -14.24 -16.35 -12.88
C ARG A 33 -14.36 -15.34 -11.74
N GLN A 34 -15.20 -14.32 -11.93
CA GLN A 34 -15.40 -13.29 -10.93
C GLN A 34 -16.06 -13.88 -9.67
N GLN A 35 -17.07 -14.73 -9.84
CA GLN A 35 -17.75 -15.41 -8.74
C GLN A 35 -16.88 -16.46 -8.05
N SER A 36 -16.00 -17.18 -8.77
CA SER A 36 -15.04 -18.10 -8.15
C SER A 36 -13.98 -17.35 -7.34
N SER A 37 -13.54 -16.18 -7.81
CA SER A 37 -12.64 -15.30 -7.05
C SER A 37 -13.31 -14.72 -5.81
N SER A 38 -14.62 -14.45 -5.84
CA SER A 38 -15.36 -13.93 -4.68
C SER A 38 -15.83 -15.01 -3.69
N ARG A 39 -15.95 -16.28 -4.11
CA ARG A 39 -16.32 -17.42 -3.25
C ARG A 39 -15.15 -18.01 -2.48
N GLN A 40 -13.92 -17.67 -2.85
CA GLN A 40 -12.80 -17.90 -1.95
C GLN A 40 -12.99 -16.95 -0.77
N ASP A 41 -13.49 -17.49 0.33
CA ASP A 41 -13.44 -16.79 1.61
C ASP A 41 -12.01 -16.28 1.79
N PRO A 42 -11.80 -14.97 2.04
CA PRO A 42 -10.46 -14.48 2.31
C PRO A 42 -9.89 -15.36 3.42
N PRO A 43 -8.68 -15.90 3.27
CA PRO A 43 -8.07 -16.74 4.29
C PRO A 43 -8.20 -16.00 5.62
N PRO A 44 -8.54 -16.68 6.73
CA PRO A 44 -8.75 -16.03 8.01
C PRO A 44 -7.53 -15.14 8.31
N LEU A 45 -7.78 -13.83 8.29
CA LEU A 45 -6.74 -12.81 8.24
C LEU A 45 -5.85 -12.92 9.46
N SER A 46 -4.68 -13.53 9.30
CA SER A 46 -3.70 -13.57 10.37
C SER A 46 -3.10 -12.18 10.51
N VAL A 47 -2.83 -11.76 11.75
CA VAL A 47 -2.03 -10.54 12.03
C VAL A 47 -0.63 -10.65 11.38
N PHE A 48 -0.25 -11.85 10.96
CA PHE A 48 1.04 -12.23 10.39
C PHE A 48 1.10 -12.22 8.85
N ASP A 49 -0.01 -11.98 8.13
CA ASP A 49 0.00 -11.77 6.66
C ASP A 49 0.51 -10.37 6.26
N LEU A 50 1.45 -9.84 7.05
CA LEU A 50 2.23 -8.69 6.67
C LEU A 50 3.25 -9.17 5.63
N PRO A 51 3.46 -8.45 4.51
CA PRO A 51 4.70 -8.65 3.77
C PRO A 51 5.83 -8.54 4.79
N PRO A 52 6.81 -9.47 4.80
CA PRO A 52 7.71 -9.62 5.93
C PRO A 52 8.25 -8.26 6.32
N LEU A 53 8.09 -7.85 7.59
CA LEU A 53 8.39 -6.48 8.01
C LEU A 53 9.84 -6.08 7.71
N LEU A 54 10.72 -7.09 7.61
CA LEU A 54 12.15 -6.97 7.30
C LEU A 54 12.49 -7.34 5.84
N SER A 55 11.54 -7.68 4.98
CA SER A 55 11.86 -7.90 3.57
C SER A 55 12.15 -6.58 2.87
N LEU A 56 13.16 -6.60 1.99
CA LEU A 56 13.49 -5.48 1.12
C LEU A 56 12.78 -5.56 -0.24
N SER A 57 11.96 -6.59 -0.47
CA SER A 57 11.16 -6.70 -1.69
C SER A 57 10.12 -5.58 -1.75
N THR A 58 10.03 -4.97 -2.92
CA THR A 58 9.04 -3.95 -3.29
C THR A 58 7.86 -4.54 -4.05
N ASP A 59 7.74 -5.87 -4.08
CA ASP A 59 6.66 -6.54 -4.79
C ASP A 59 5.36 -6.44 -3.99
N GLY A 60 4.27 -6.17 -4.70
CA GLY A 60 2.94 -6.00 -4.14
C GLY A 60 2.56 -4.55 -3.86
N ARG A 61 1.50 -4.40 -3.07
CA ARG A 61 0.76 -3.16 -2.85
C ARG A 61 0.47 -2.96 -1.37
N MET A 62 0.37 -1.71 -0.94
CA MET A 62 -0.02 -1.36 0.43
C MET A 62 -1.10 -0.28 0.46
N GLY A 63 -2.26 -0.64 1.03
CA GLY A 63 -3.36 0.29 1.26
C GLY A 63 -2.99 1.41 2.25
N ARG A 64 -3.76 2.50 2.25
CA ARG A 64 -3.40 3.75 2.94
C ARG A 64 -3.40 3.61 4.47
N LEU A 65 -4.34 2.84 5.03
CA LEU A 65 -4.46 2.67 6.48
C LEU A 65 -3.35 1.76 7.01
N ARG A 66 -3.01 0.72 6.25
CA ARG A 66 -1.86 -0.14 6.53
C ARG A 66 -0.55 0.64 6.41
N PHE A 67 -0.39 1.43 5.34
CA PHE A 67 0.77 2.30 5.15
C PHE A 67 0.97 3.23 6.35
N PHE A 68 -0.08 3.96 6.74
CA PHE A 68 0.00 4.91 7.86
C PHE A 68 0.34 4.21 9.17
N SER A 69 -0.34 3.10 9.48
CA SER A 69 -0.14 2.43 10.77
C SER A 69 1.20 1.75 10.89
N VAL A 70 1.63 1.01 9.87
CA VAL A 70 2.96 0.39 9.83
C VAL A 70 4.04 1.46 9.91
N HIS A 71 3.96 2.49 9.08
CA HIS A 71 4.93 3.59 9.10
C HIS A 71 5.03 4.26 10.48
N THR A 72 3.88 4.62 11.08
CA THR A 72 3.85 5.32 12.37
C THR A 72 4.43 4.45 13.49
N VAL A 73 3.98 3.20 13.61
CA VAL A 73 4.47 2.29 14.67
C VAL A 73 5.96 1.99 14.48
N GLY A 74 6.41 1.70 13.25
CA GLY A 74 7.82 1.41 13.01
C GLY A 74 8.73 2.60 13.25
N MET A 75 8.32 3.82 12.86
CA MET A 75 9.08 5.04 13.15
C MET A 75 9.11 5.36 14.65
N ALA A 76 8.03 5.09 15.38
CA ALA A 76 8.01 5.25 16.83
C ALA A 76 8.98 4.28 17.53
N VAL A 77 9.00 3.01 17.12
CA VAL A 77 9.95 2.00 17.66
C VAL A 77 11.39 2.38 17.33
N LEU A 78 11.70 2.70 16.08
CA LEU A 78 13.04 3.12 15.67
C LEU A 78 13.46 4.41 16.37
N GLY A 79 12.57 5.37 16.51
CA GLY A 79 12.80 6.63 17.22
C GLY A 79 13.10 6.41 18.70
N LEU A 80 12.37 5.52 19.38
CA LEU A 80 12.63 5.15 20.78
C LEU A 80 14.02 4.51 20.94
N LEU A 81 14.41 3.62 20.02
CA LEU A 81 15.74 3.01 20.01
C LEU A 81 16.84 4.07 19.81
N MET A 82 16.67 4.96 18.83
CA MET A 82 17.62 6.06 18.57
C MET A 82 17.75 6.98 19.78
N PHE A 83 16.62 7.37 20.38
CA PHE A 83 16.60 8.20 21.59
C PHE A 83 17.31 7.51 22.77
N SER A 84 17.13 6.19 22.91
CA SER A 84 17.81 5.41 23.94
C SER A 84 19.33 5.40 23.77
N PHE A 85 19.83 5.17 22.56
CA PHE A 85 21.27 5.21 22.27
C PHE A 85 21.88 6.60 22.48
N LEU A 86 21.16 7.64 22.07
CA LEU A 86 21.58 9.02 22.31
C LEU A 86 21.62 9.34 23.82
N GLY A 87 20.58 8.94 24.56
CA GLY A 87 20.49 9.11 26.01
C GLY A 87 21.61 8.41 26.76
N ILE A 88 21.97 7.18 26.38
CA ILE A 88 23.12 6.46 26.96
C ILE A 88 24.43 7.21 26.70
N GLY A 89 24.63 7.74 25.49
CA GLY A 89 25.82 8.55 25.14
C GLY A 89 25.96 9.79 26.02
N LEU A 90 24.84 10.48 26.27
CA LEU A 90 24.79 11.65 27.14
C LEU A 90 25.05 11.30 28.62
N LEU A 91 24.40 10.25 29.14
CA LEU A 91 24.57 9.80 30.53
C LEU A 91 26.01 9.38 30.84
N ARG A 92 26.72 8.85 29.83
CA ARG A 92 28.12 8.44 29.97
C ARG A 92 29.11 9.57 29.72
N ASN A 93 28.62 10.78 29.43
CA ASN A 93 29.41 11.93 28.95
C ASN A 93 30.39 11.53 27.83
N SER A 94 29.94 10.61 26.96
CA SER A 94 30.74 10.03 25.89
C SER A 94 29.94 10.02 24.59
N PRO A 95 29.64 11.20 24.01
CA PRO A 95 28.87 11.31 22.76
C PRO A 95 29.63 10.81 21.51
N GLY A 96 30.62 9.93 21.68
CA GLY A 96 31.44 9.37 20.61
C GLY A 96 30.80 8.18 19.91
N ALA A 97 31.65 7.43 19.19
CA ALA A 97 31.26 6.29 18.34
C ALA A 97 30.24 5.30 18.95
N PRO A 98 30.29 4.94 20.27
CA PRO A 98 29.34 4.00 20.86
C PRO A 98 27.87 4.47 20.87
N SER A 99 27.61 5.77 20.74
CA SER A 99 26.25 6.34 20.68
C SER A 99 25.88 6.79 19.27
N VAL A 100 26.84 7.32 18.50
CA VAL A 100 26.60 7.85 17.16
C VAL A 100 26.42 6.74 16.12
N VAL A 101 27.26 5.69 16.16
CA VAL A 101 27.22 4.62 15.15
C VAL A 101 25.88 3.88 15.15
N PRO A 102 25.33 3.42 16.30
CA PRO A 102 24.02 2.78 16.31
C PRO A 102 22.89 3.70 15.82
N VAL A 103 22.93 4.98 16.19
CA VAL A 103 21.92 5.97 15.75
C VAL A 103 21.98 6.15 14.23
N ALA A 104 23.17 6.26 13.64
CA ALA A 104 23.34 6.37 12.19
C ALA A 104 22.84 5.11 11.45
N LEU A 105 23.13 3.92 11.96
CA LEU A 105 22.64 2.65 11.40
C LEU A 105 21.12 2.53 11.48
N LEU A 106 20.53 2.88 12.62
CA LEU A 106 19.07 2.91 12.78
C LEU A 106 18.43 3.93 11.84
N GLY A 107 19.05 5.08 11.63
CA GLY A 107 18.62 6.07 10.64
C GLY A 107 18.63 5.53 9.21
N LEU A 108 19.67 4.78 8.84
CA LEU A 108 19.74 4.12 7.53
C LEU A 108 18.64 3.05 7.36
N VAL A 109 18.39 2.24 8.40
CA VAL A 109 17.31 1.26 8.40
C VAL A 109 15.96 1.96 8.26
N ALA A 110 15.70 3.02 9.03
CA ALA A 110 14.49 3.82 8.94
C ALA A 110 14.29 4.39 7.54
N PHE A 111 15.37 4.88 6.92
CA PHE A 111 15.37 5.44 5.58
C PHE A 111 14.98 4.41 4.52
N VAL A 112 15.70 3.28 4.45
CA VAL A 112 15.45 2.23 3.46
C VAL A 112 14.07 1.63 3.63
N TRP A 113 13.67 1.38 4.87
CA TRP A 113 12.36 0.83 5.18
C TRP A 113 11.23 1.82 4.87
N GLY A 114 11.39 3.09 5.21
CA GLY A 114 10.43 4.14 4.87
C GLY A 114 10.24 4.30 3.36
N LEU A 115 11.34 4.29 2.60
CA LEU A 115 11.29 4.37 1.13
C LEU A 115 10.53 3.19 0.53
N ARG A 116 10.77 1.98 1.06
CA ARG A 116 10.01 0.78 0.66
C ARG A 116 8.51 0.94 0.87
N LEU A 117 8.07 1.45 2.02
CA LEU A 117 6.65 1.66 2.30
C LEU A 117 6.02 2.65 1.31
N VAL A 118 6.74 3.70 0.94
CA VAL A 118 6.30 4.67 -0.08
C VAL A 118 6.16 4.01 -1.45
N VAL A 119 7.12 3.17 -1.86
CA VAL A 119 7.03 2.42 -3.12
C VAL A 119 5.81 1.51 -3.15
N LEU A 120 5.56 0.73 -2.09
CA LEU A 120 4.37 -0.15 -2.01
C LEU A 120 3.05 0.65 -2.00
N ARG A 121 3.06 1.84 -1.41
CA ARG A 121 1.91 2.75 -1.45
C ARG A 121 1.69 3.30 -2.86
N LEU A 122 2.75 3.65 -3.59
CA LEU A 122 2.67 4.09 -4.98
C LEU A 122 2.17 2.99 -5.91
N HIS A 123 2.64 1.76 -5.71
CA HIS A 123 2.13 0.59 -6.42
C HIS A 123 0.63 0.41 -6.20
N ASP A 124 0.13 0.66 -4.98
CA ASP A 124 -1.31 0.61 -4.72
C ASP A 124 -2.11 1.72 -5.43
N LEU A 125 -1.48 2.87 -5.68
CA LEU A 125 -2.02 3.96 -6.49
C LEU A 125 -1.88 3.72 -8.00
N GLY A 126 -1.18 2.66 -8.42
CA GLY A 126 -0.86 2.37 -9.82
C GLY A 126 0.30 3.20 -10.39
N PHE A 127 1.07 3.89 -9.55
CA PHE A 127 2.28 4.61 -9.96
C PHE A 127 3.52 3.74 -9.80
N SER A 128 4.56 4.04 -10.59
CA SER A 128 5.87 3.41 -10.43
C SER A 128 6.58 3.89 -9.16
N GLY A 129 7.43 3.04 -8.58
CA GLY A 129 8.23 3.38 -7.40
C GLY A 129 9.15 4.59 -7.57
N TRP A 130 9.48 4.99 -8.79
CA TRP A 130 10.28 6.18 -9.09
C TRP A 130 9.66 7.48 -8.57
N TRP A 131 8.32 7.54 -8.44
CA TRP A 131 7.63 8.69 -7.85
C TRP A 131 8.01 8.91 -6.38
N ALA A 132 8.59 7.91 -5.69
CA ALA A 132 9.09 8.07 -4.33
C ALA A 132 10.20 9.13 -4.22
N LEU A 133 10.88 9.47 -5.32
CA LEU A 133 11.87 10.54 -5.36
C LEU A 133 11.29 11.91 -5.01
N LEU A 134 9.97 12.12 -5.16
CA LEU A 134 9.31 13.35 -4.74
C LEU A 134 9.42 13.61 -3.23
N MET A 135 9.73 12.59 -2.42
CA MET A 135 10.01 12.78 -0.99
C MET A 135 11.23 13.67 -0.72
N PHE A 136 12.15 13.77 -1.68
CA PHE A 136 13.37 14.57 -1.56
C PHE A 136 13.25 15.99 -2.13
N VAL A 137 12.12 16.30 -2.78
CA VAL A 137 11.88 17.64 -3.33
C VAL A 137 11.23 18.50 -2.25
N ALA A 138 12.04 19.38 -1.65
CA ALA A 138 11.57 20.31 -0.62
C ALA A 138 10.35 21.13 -1.12
N GLY A 139 9.31 21.22 -0.30
CA GLY A 139 8.06 21.91 -0.63
C GLY A 139 7.04 21.01 -1.32
N LEU A 140 7.45 20.12 -2.24
CA LEU A 140 6.54 19.13 -2.85
C LEU A 140 6.31 17.92 -1.94
N ASN A 141 7.30 17.57 -1.12
CA ASN A 141 7.23 16.42 -0.23
C ASN A 141 6.00 16.46 0.71
N GLY A 142 5.60 17.64 1.20
CA GLY A 142 4.43 17.80 2.06
C GLY A 142 3.12 17.44 1.36
N ILE A 143 2.87 18.01 0.18
CA ILE A 143 1.68 17.72 -0.63
C ILE A 143 1.68 16.25 -1.04
N PHE A 144 2.84 15.70 -1.38
CA PHE A 144 2.98 14.31 -1.77
C PHE A 144 2.64 13.34 -0.63
N VAL A 145 3.12 13.60 0.60
CA VAL A 145 2.75 12.80 1.78
C VAL A 145 1.24 12.85 2.05
N LEU A 146 0.62 14.02 1.91
CA LEU A 146 -0.84 14.16 2.05
C LEU A 146 -1.57 13.34 0.98
N ALA A 147 -1.10 13.38 -0.27
CA ALA A 147 -1.65 12.56 -1.34
C ALA A 147 -1.54 11.05 -1.00
N LEU A 148 -0.38 10.58 -0.53
CA LEU A 148 -0.22 9.18 -0.13
C LEU A 148 -1.14 8.76 1.02
N LEU A 149 -1.44 9.69 1.95
CA LEU A 149 -2.27 9.41 3.11
C LEU A 149 -3.77 9.37 2.78
N PHE A 150 -4.25 10.28 1.94
CA PHE A 150 -5.68 10.47 1.71
C PHE A 150 -6.18 9.90 0.39
N TRP A 151 -5.34 9.81 -0.64
CA TRP A 151 -5.76 9.30 -1.94
C TRP A 151 -6.10 7.81 -1.85
N PRO A 152 -7.26 7.35 -2.34
CA PRO A 152 -7.64 5.94 -2.29
C PRO A 152 -6.86 5.09 -3.31
N GLY A 153 -6.45 3.88 -2.91
CA GLY A 153 -5.83 2.91 -3.82
C GLY A 153 -6.74 2.45 -4.96
N ASN A 154 -6.13 1.80 -5.97
CA ASN A 154 -6.88 1.19 -7.08
C ASN A 154 -7.75 0.04 -6.56
N ARG A 155 -9.05 0.06 -6.91
CA ARG A 155 -10.00 -0.99 -6.48
C ARG A 155 -9.92 -2.26 -7.32
N ASP A 156 -9.37 -2.14 -8.52
CA ASP A 156 -9.15 -3.24 -9.44
C ASP A 156 -7.70 -3.77 -9.35
N GLU A 157 -7.48 -4.90 -10.00
CA GLU A 157 -6.13 -5.42 -10.24
C GLU A 157 -5.30 -4.41 -11.05
N ASN A 158 -4.03 -4.27 -10.68
CA ASN A 158 -3.06 -3.44 -11.40
C ASN A 158 -1.75 -4.22 -11.63
N ASP A 159 -0.77 -3.60 -12.29
CA ASP A 159 0.52 -4.23 -12.64
C ASP A 159 1.31 -4.77 -11.43
N TYR A 160 0.95 -4.35 -10.21
CA TYR A 160 1.61 -4.72 -8.96
C TYR A 160 0.81 -5.74 -8.15
N GLY A 161 -0.32 -6.23 -8.67
CA GLY A 161 -1.09 -7.33 -8.11
C GLY A 161 -2.55 -7.00 -7.74
N PRO A 162 -3.23 -7.93 -7.06
CA PRO A 162 -4.64 -7.80 -6.72
C PRO A 162 -4.88 -6.66 -5.71
N PRO A 163 -6.14 -6.18 -5.59
CA PRO A 163 -6.49 -5.13 -4.65
C PRO A 163 -6.20 -5.54 -3.19
N VAL A 164 -5.87 -4.54 -2.36
CA VAL A 164 -5.54 -4.74 -0.95
C VAL A 164 -6.70 -4.28 -0.07
N ASP A 165 -7.12 -5.15 0.85
CA ASP A 165 -8.09 -4.79 1.87
C ASP A 165 -7.48 -3.85 2.91
N ASP A 166 -8.09 -2.66 3.05
CA ASP A 166 -7.60 -1.56 3.89
C ASP A 166 -8.20 -1.56 5.31
N ALA A 167 -9.10 -2.49 5.63
CA ALA A 167 -9.95 -2.42 6.83
C ALA A 167 -9.25 -2.92 8.11
N ARG A 168 -8.45 -2.07 8.79
CA ARG A 168 -7.92 -2.37 10.14
C ARG A 168 -7.93 -1.15 11.06
N LEU A 169 -8.97 -1.04 11.89
CA LEU A 169 -9.15 0.06 12.86
C LEU A 169 -8.14 0.00 14.02
N LEU A 170 -7.85 -1.19 14.54
CA LEU A 170 -6.97 -1.33 15.70
C LEU A 170 -5.56 -0.73 15.50
N PRO A 171 -4.79 -1.10 14.45
CA PRO A 171 -3.46 -0.52 14.24
C PRO A 171 -3.51 0.98 13.93
N LEU A 172 -4.59 1.47 13.32
CA LEU A 172 -4.83 2.90 13.13
C LEU A 172 -5.00 3.61 14.48
N LEU A 173 -5.86 3.10 15.36
CA LEU A 173 -6.09 3.67 16.69
C LEU A 173 -4.79 3.69 17.51
N LEU A 174 -4.00 2.60 17.49
CA LEU A 174 -2.70 2.57 18.15
C LEU A 174 -1.75 3.66 17.62
N SER A 175 -1.76 3.89 16.31
CA SER A 175 -0.95 4.94 15.68
C SER A 175 -1.39 6.33 16.12
N LEU A 176 -2.69 6.58 16.22
CA LEU A 176 -3.24 7.85 16.72
C LEU A 176 -2.89 8.08 18.20
N VAL A 177 -2.94 7.04 19.03
CA VAL A 177 -2.53 7.11 20.44
C VAL A 177 -1.04 7.44 20.55
N ILE A 178 -0.18 6.79 19.76
CA ILE A 178 1.26 7.09 19.73
C ILE A 178 1.51 8.56 19.39
N LEU A 179 0.84 9.08 18.36
CA LEU A 179 0.97 10.49 17.97
C LEU A 179 0.47 11.45 19.06
N ALA A 180 -0.65 11.13 19.72
CA ALA A 180 -1.18 11.94 20.81
C ALA A 180 -0.22 11.98 22.02
N VAL A 181 0.36 10.84 22.38
CA VAL A 181 1.36 10.76 23.46
C VAL A 181 2.63 11.54 23.09
N ALA A 182 3.13 11.38 21.86
CA ALA A 182 4.30 12.13 21.40
C ALA A 182 4.05 13.64 21.41
N PHE A 183 2.88 14.08 20.94
CA PHE A 183 2.49 15.49 20.97
C PHE A 183 2.42 16.03 22.41
N ALA A 184 1.76 15.31 23.33
CA ALA A 184 1.65 15.69 24.74
C ALA A 184 3.01 15.74 25.46
N TRP A 185 3.98 14.93 25.04
CA TRP A 185 5.34 14.96 25.58
C TRP A 185 6.14 16.19 25.12
N VAL A 186 5.96 16.60 23.85
CA VAL A 186 6.62 17.77 23.26
C VAL A 186 5.93 19.09 23.64
N SER A 187 4.62 19.07 23.96
CA SER A 187 3.89 20.28 24.32
C SER A 187 4.46 20.92 25.60
N PRO A 188 4.81 22.22 25.58
CA PRO A 188 5.31 22.92 26.76
C PRO A 188 4.32 22.82 27.92
N ARG A 189 4.81 22.48 29.12
CA ARG A 189 4.03 22.61 30.35
C ARG A 189 4.18 24.04 30.84
N HIS A 190 3.15 24.85 30.59
CA HIS A 190 3.03 26.20 31.14
C HIS A 190 2.64 26.15 32.62
#